data_AF-A0AAW7WKP7-F1
#
_entry.id   AF-A0AAW7WKP7-F1
#
_cell.length_a   1.000
_cell.length_b   1.000
_cell.length_c   1.000
_cell.angle_alpha   90.00
_cell.angle_beta   90.00
_cell.angle_gamma   90.00
#
_symmetry.space_group_name_H-M   'P 1'
#
loop_
_entity.id
_entity.type
_entity.pdbx_description
1 polymer ?
#
loop_
_entity_poly.entity_id
_entity_poly.type
_entity_poly.pdbx_seq_one_letter_code
_entity_poly.pdbx_strand_id
1 'polypeptide(L)'
;MTEDKQRTILDNHYESCLDFWKRQGKDDITAMEQALRELKSVKTNPASPQGEPLAPKIIAEVANKYRKKIDETVAATLDPDDENVRRCDHCGKPMKEGYYLGGEYACSDRCALALYNGDKAQMDEDLSHADETDGECYWTEWESFYFS
;
A
#
# COMPACT_ATOMS: atom_id res chain seq x y z
N MET A 1 22.59 0.85 -17.72
CA MET A 1 21.60 1.95 -17.78
C MET A 1 21.71 2.87 -16.55
N THR A 2 21.54 4.19 -16.71
CA THR A 2 21.61 5.17 -15.58
C THR A 2 20.37 5.08 -14.68
N GLU A 3 20.47 5.51 -13.42
CA GLU A 3 19.32 5.51 -12.50
C GLU A 3 18.15 6.35 -13.03
N ASP A 4 18.41 7.55 -13.58
CA ASP A 4 17.35 8.41 -14.13
C ASP A 4 16.62 7.75 -15.29
N LYS A 5 17.35 7.02 -16.14
CA LYS A 5 16.72 6.25 -17.22
C LYS A 5 15.86 5.11 -16.67
N GLN A 6 16.29 4.46 -15.58
CA GLN A 6 15.45 3.46 -14.91
C GLN A 6 14.17 4.08 -14.34
N ARG A 7 14.27 5.25 -13.68
CA ARG A 7 13.11 6.01 -13.19
C ARG A 7 12.13 6.32 -14.31
N THR A 8 12.62 6.86 -15.44
CA THR A 8 11.76 7.14 -16.62
C THR A 8 11.08 5.89 -17.16
N ILE A 9 11.79 4.76 -17.24
CA ILE A 9 11.20 3.49 -17.71
C ILE A 9 10.09 3.02 -16.76
N LEU A 10 10.32 3.07 -15.46
CA LEU A 10 9.37 2.66 -14.44
C LEU A 10 8.14 3.58 -14.41
N ASP A 11 8.34 4.90 -14.52
CA ASP A 11 7.25 5.88 -14.65
C ASP A 11 6.40 5.59 -15.90
N ASN A 12 7.04 5.41 -17.07
CA ASN A 12 6.33 5.09 -18.31
C ASN A 12 5.58 3.76 -18.23
N HIS A 13 6.17 2.76 -17.58
CA HIS A 13 5.51 1.47 -17.36
C HIS A 13 4.27 1.64 -16.49
N TYR A 14 4.37 2.34 -15.35
CA TYR A 14 3.23 2.62 -14.48
C TYR A 14 2.10 3.34 -15.23
N GLU A 15 2.41 4.42 -15.96
CA GLU A 15 1.37 5.18 -16.69
C GLU A 15 0.73 4.32 -17.79
N SER A 16 1.49 3.46 -18.46
CA SER A 16 0.95 2.52 -19.46
C SER A 16 0.01 1.49 -18.82
N CYS A 17 0.36 0.94 -17.66
CA CYS A 17 -0.50 0.03 -16.91
C CYS A 17 -1.76 0.76 -16.40
N LEU A 18 -1.61 1.99 -15.91
CA LEU A 18 -2.73 2.82 -15.47
C LEU A 18 -3.73 3.06 -16.61
N ASP A 19 -3.25 3.48 -17.78
CA ASP A 19 -4.08 3.67 -18.97
C ASP A 19 -4.78 2.37 -19.39
N PHE A 20 -4.07 1.24 -19.33
CA PHE A 20 -4.66 -0.07 -19.59
C PHE A 20 -5.83 -0.35 -18.65
N TRP A 21 -5.66 -0.21 -17.33
CA TRP A 21 -6.71 -0.48 -16.35
C TRP A 21 -7.89 0.47 -16.45
N LYS A 22 -7.65 1.75 -16.76
CA LYS A 22 -8.73 2.71 -17.06
C LYS A 22 -9.53 2.32 -18.30
N ARG A 23 -8.86 1.84 -19.36
CA ARG A 23 -9.54 1.33 -20.57
C ARG A 23 -10.35 0.05 -20.29
N GLN A 24 -10.00 -0.72 -19.26
CA GLN A 24 -10.81 -1.85 -18.76
C GLN A 24 -12.00 -1.41 -17.89
N GLY A 25 -12.24 -0.10 -17.74
CA GLY A 25 -13.37 0.44 -16.99
C GLY A 25 -13.19 0.43 -15.47
N LYS A 26 -11.96 0.28 -14.97
CA LYS A 26 -11.66 0.47 -13.54
C LYS A 26 -11.77 1.95 -13.17
N ASP A 27 -12.27 2.24 -11.97
CA ASP A 27 -12.20 3.58 -11.40
C ASP A 27 -10.73 3.99 -11.16
N ASP A 28 -10.51 5.30 -10.97
CA ASP A 28 -9.16 5.86 -10.90
C ASP A 28 -8.30 5.23 -9.80
N ILE A 29 -8.84 5.04 -8.60
CA ILE A 29 -8.09 4.48 -7.45
C ILE A 29 -7.75 3.01 -7.73
N THR A 30 -8.75 2.21 -8.14
CA THR A 30 -8.52 0.80 -8.48
C THR A 30 -7.50 0.65 -9.61
N ALA A 31 -7.56 1.50 -10.65
CA ALA A 31 -6.61 1.46 -11.75
C ALA A 31 -5.18 1.81 -11.30
N MET A 32 -5.03 2.79 -10.42
CA MET A 32 -3.73 3.16 -9.83
C MET A 32 -3.15 2.04 -8.95
N GLU A 33 -3.98 1.38 -8.14
CA GLU A 33 -3.55 0.25 -7.30
C GLU A 33 -3.07 -0.93 -8.15
N GLN A 34 -3.77 -1.26 -9.24
CA GLN A 34 -3.37 -2.33 -10.16
C GLN A 34 -2.07 -1.97 -10.89
N ALA A 35 -1.93 -0.74 -11.38
CA ALA A 35 -0.69 -0.26 -11.99
C ALA A 35 0.50 -0.33 -11.02
N LEU A 36 0.28 0.00 -9.74
CA LEU A 36 1.32 -0.13 -8.71
C LEU A 36 1.70 -1.60 -8.45
N ARG A 37 0.73 -2.52 -8.44
CA ARG A 37 1.00 -3.96 -8.29
C ARG A 37 1.88 -4.48 -9.43
N GLU A 38 1.57 -4.10 -10.66
CA GLU A 38 2.39 -4.45 -11.84
C GLU A 38 3.79 -3.86 -11.74
N LEU A 39 3.91 -2.56 -11.42
CA LEU A 39 5.19 -1.89 -11.24
C LEU A 39 6.11 -2.61 -10.22
N LYS A 40 5.55 -3.05 -9.09
CA LYS A 40 6.30 -3.78 -8.05
C LYS A 40 6.80 -5.16 -8.51
N SER A 41 6.16 -5.74 -9.53
CA SER A 41 6.55 -7.05 -10.08
C SER A 41 7.67 -6.97 -11.12
N VAL A 42 7.98 -5.77 -11.63
CA VAL A 42 9.01 -5.56 -12.65
C VAL A 42 10.40 -5.86 -12.08
N LYS A 43 11.18 -6.65 -12.83
CA LYS A 43 12.59 -6.96 -12.49
C LYS A 43 13.57 -6.50 -13.58
N THR A 44 13.09 -6.38 -14.80
CA THR A 44 13.87 -6.04 -15.99
C THR A 44 13.16 -4.96 -16.78
N ASN A 45 13.90 -4.22 -17.60
CA ASN A 45 13.34 -3.19 -18.45
C ASN A 45 12.31 -3.81 -19.43
N PRO A 46 11.01 -3.49 -19.30
CA PRO A 46 9.98 -4.08 -20.15
C PRO A 46 10.08 -3.64 -21.62
N ALA A 47 10.81 -2.55 -21.90
CA ALA A 47 11.07 -2.06 -23.25
C ALA A 47 12.38 -2.59 -23.85
N SER A 48 13.16 -3.41 -23.12
CA SER A 48 14.41 -3.99 -23.62
C SER A 48 14.20 -5.44 -24.07
N PRO A 49 14.49 -5.78 -25.34
CA PRO A 49 14.44 -7.17 -25.82
C PRO A 49 15.37 -8.11 -25.04
N GLN A 50 16.46 -7.58 -24.48
CA GLN A 50 17.47 -8.34 -23.74
C GLN A 50 17.17 -8.40 -22.24
N GLY A 51 16.12 -7.73 -21.75
CA GLY A 51 15.73 -7.74 -20.36
C GLY A 51 16.79 -7.14 -19.42
N GLU A 52 17.34 -5.97 -19.76
CA GLU A 52 18.33 -5.29 -18.89
C GLU A 52 17.76 -5.14 -17.46
N PRO A 53 18.46 -5.60 -16.41
CA PRO A 53 17.96 -5.54 -15.04
C PRO A 53 17.69 -4.12 -14.56
N LEU A 54 16.63 -3.96 -13.76
CA LEU A 54 16.34 -2.74 -13.03
C LEU A 54 16.79 -2.89 -11.58
N ALA A 55 17.34 -1.82 -11.01
CA ALA A 55 17.84 -1.81 -9.65
C ALA A 55 16.65 -1.87 -8.66
N PRO A 56 16.61 -2.86 -7.74
CA PRO A 56 15.51 -3.01 -6.78
C PRO A 56 15.23 -1.74 -5.96
N LYS A 57 16.29 -1.00 -5.60
CA LYS A 57 16.16 0.29 -4.89
C LYS A 57 15.37 1.32 -5.70
N ILE A 58 15.58 1.38 -7.01
CA ILE A 58 14.89 2.34 -7.89
C ILE A 58 13.44 1.91 -8.11
N ILE A 59 13.17 0.59 -8.25
CA ILE A 59 11.80 0.06 -8.28
C ILE A 59 11.04 0.45 -7.00
N ALA A 60 11.65 0.25 -5.82
CA ALA A 60 11.05 0.62 -4.55
C ALA A 60 10.81 2.14 -4.42
N GLU A 61 11.77 2.96 -4.87
CA GLU A 61 11.64 4.43 -4.89
C GLU A 61 10.44 4.89 -5.72
N VAL A 62 10.32 4.40 -6.96
CA VAL A 62 9.22 4.76 -7.87
C VAL A 62 7.88 4.18 -7.38
N ALA A 63 7.88 2.96 -6.85
CA ALA A 63 6.68 2.37 -6.24
C ALA A 63 6.18 3.19 -5.04
N ASN A 64 7.09 3.69 -4.20
CA ASN A 64 6.73 4.54 -3.06
C ASN A 64 6.16 5.90 -3.51
N LYS A 65 6.71 6.50 -4.57
CA LYS A 65 6.16 7.71 -5.19
C LYS A 65 4.69 7.50 -5.59
N TYR A 66 4.38 6.41 -6.29
CA TYR A 66 3.01 6.14 -6.74
C TYR A 66 2.07 5.68 -5.62
N ARG A 67 2.56 4.93 -4.62
CA ARG A 67 1.77 4.64 -3.40
C ARG A 67 1.35 5.94 -2.71
N LYS A 68 2.27 6.90 -2.56
CA LYS A 68 1.93 8.22 -1.97
C LYS A 68 0.85 8.95 -2.77
N LYS A 69 0.92 8.93 -4.10
CA LYS A 69 -0.09 9.53 -4.98
C LYS A 69 -1.47 8.86 -4.82
N ILE A 70 -1.50 7.54 -4.66
CA ILE A 70 -2.73 6.78 -4.36
C ILE A 70 -3.31 7.24 -3.03
N ASP A 71 -2.50 7.24 -1.96
CA ASP A 71 -2.94 7.68 -0.63
C ASP A 71 -3.54 9.09 -0.65
N GLU A 72 -2.90 10.02 -1.36
CA GLU A 72 -3.37 11.40 -1.54
C GLU A 72 -4.70 11.46 -2.32
N THR A 73 -4.85 10.63 -3.35
CA THR A 73 -6.08 10.55 -4.16
C THR A 73 -7.24 9.98 -3.35
N VAL A 74 -6.99 8.90 -2.60
CA VAL A 74 -7.97 8.31 -1.66
C VAL A 74 -8.40 9.35 -0.62
N ALA A 75 -7.44 10.00 0.04
CA ALA A 75 -7.73 10.99 1.07
C ALA A 75 -8.55 12.17 0.53
N ALA A 76 -8.33 12.59 -0.72
CA ALA A 76 -9.11 13.65 -1.35
C ALA A 76 -10.56 13.26 -1.68
N THR A 77 -10.87 11.96 -1.73
CA THR A 77 -12.23 11.45 -2.00
C THR A 77 -13.05 11.18 -0.75
N LEU A 78 -12.41 11.20 0.43
CA LEU A 78 -13.06 10.90 1.70
C LEU A 78 -13.18 12.18 2.52
N ASP A 79 -14.34 12.38 3.15
CA ASP A 79 -14.51 13.47 4.10
C ASP A 79 -13.57 13.25 5.30
N PRO A 80 -12.65 14.20 5.61
CA PRO A 80 -11.72 14.06 6.73
C PRO A 80 -12.44 13.89 8.09
N ASP A 81 -13.66 14.41 8.22
CA ASP A 81 -14.44 14.39 9.46
C ASP A 81 -15.47 13.24 9.50
N ASP A 82 -15.50 12.37 8.49
CA ASP A 82 -16.38 11.19 8.48
C ASP A 82 -15.86 10.11 9.43
N GLU A 83 -16.49 10.02 10.61
CA GLU A 83 -16.21 9.05 11.66
C GLU A 83 -16.44 7.59 11.23
N ASN A 84 -17.16 7.36 10.13
CA ASN A 84 -17.38 6.01 9.61
C ASN A 84 -16.20 5.49 8.78
N VAL A 85 -15.23 6.36 8.44
CA VAL A 85 -14.02 5.98 7.72
C VAL A 85 -12.99 5.43 8.71
N ARG A 86 -12.62 4.16 8.55
CA ARG A 86 -11.48 3.52 9.22
C ARG A 86 -10.18 4.23 8.84
N ARG A 87 -9.53 4.79 9.85
CA ARG A 87 -8.26 5.51 9.73
C ARG A 87 -7.25 4.89 10.67
N CYS A 88 -5.98 5.01 10.31
CA CYS A 88 -4.88 4.65 11.18
C CYS A 88 -4.84 5.61 12.39
N ASP A 89 -4.90 5.08 13.61
CA ASP A 89 -4.92 5.90 14.83
C ASP A 89 -3.61 6.65 15.07
N HIS A 90 -2.51 6.19 14.48
CA HIS A 90 -1.24 6.91 14.54
C HIS A 90 -1.17 8.07 13.53
N CYS A 91 -1.51 7.83 12.26
CA CYS A 91 -1.18 8.76 11.17
C CYS A 91 -2.39 9.36 10.45
N GLY A 92 -3.61 8.98 10.84
CA GLY A 92 -4.87 9.51 10.31
C GLY A 92 -5.23 9.06 8.89
N LYS A 93 -4.37 8.28 8.23
CA LYS A 93 -4.60 7.82 6.86
C LYS A 93 -5.77 6.85 6.79
N PRO A 94 -6.71 7.02 5.83
CA PRO A 94 -7.69 5.99 5.51
C PRO A 94 -7.01 4.67 5.19
N MET A 95 -7.58 3.55 5.66
CA MET A 95 -6.98 2.22 5.44
C MET A 95 -8.01 1.13 5.12
N LYS A 96 -7.65 0.30 4.13
CA LYS A 96 -8.33 -0.94 3.71
C LYS A 96 -7.52 -2.20 4.01
N GLU A 97 -6.31 -2.04 4.54
CA GLU A 97 -5.45 -3.14 4.99
C GLU A 97 -4.63 -2.64 6.18
N GLY A 98 -4.30 -3.52 7.11
CA GLY A 98 -3.46 -3.18 8.25
C GLY A 98 -3.78 -3.99 9.50
N TYR A 99 -3.29 -3.50 10.62
CA TYR A 99 -3.39 -4.15 11.93
C TYR A 99 -4.61 -3.64 12.69
N TYR A 100 -5.26 -4.54 13.41
CA TYR A 100 -6.10 -4.26 14.56
C TYR A 100 -5.33 -4.67 15.82
N LEU A 101 -5.28 -3.79 16.82
CA LEU A 101 -4.47 -3.91 18.03
C LEU A 101 -5.34 -3.63 19.27
N GLY A 102 -6.26 -4.52 19.61
CA GLY A 102 -7.07 -4.42 20.83
C GLY A 102 -7.96 -3.17 20.91
N GLY A 103 -8.36 -2.60 19.77
CA GLY A 103 -9.18 -1.39 19.68
C GLY A 103 -8.58 -0.28 18.82
N GLU A 104 -7.29 -0.38 18.49
CA GLU A 104 -6.60 0.57 17.63
C GLU A 104 -6.31 -0.03 16.24
N TYR A 105 -6.27 0.83 15.22
CA TYR A 105 -5.98 0.50 13.83
C TYR A 105 -4.65 1.09 13.37
N ALA A 106 -3.82 0.28 12.71
CA ALA A 106 -2.54 0.71 12.19
C ALA A 106 -2.29 0.29 10.75
N CYS A 107 -1.99 1.25 9.86
CA CYS A 107 -1.87 0.97 8.42
C CYS A 107 -0.52 0.35 7.98
N SER A 108 0.43 0.11 8.90
CA SER A 108 1.77 -0.43 8.58
C SER A 108 2.49 -0.89 9.85
N ASP A 109 3.51 -1.75 9.73
CA ASP A 109 4.33 -2.21 10.86
C ASP A 109 4.90 -1.05 11.68
N ARG A 110 5.32 0.02 11.01
CA ARG A 110 5.85 1.22 11.68
C ARG A 110 4.77 1.91 12.50
N CYS A 111 3.53 1.98 11.98
CA CYS A 111 2.43 2.57 12.71
C CYS A 111 1.98 1.67 13.85
N ALA A 112 1.93 0.36 13.60
CA ALA A 112 1.57 -0.65 14.59
C ALA A 112 2.54 -0.60 15.77
N LEU A 113 3.84 -0.70 15.52
CA LEU A 113 4.87 -0.64 16.57
C LEU A 113 4.88 0.67 17.37
N ALA A 114 4.45 1.78 16.77
CA ALA A 114 4.40 3.06 17.46
C ALA A 114 3.10 3.27 18.26
N LEU A 115 2.03 2.54 17.94
CA LEU A 115 0.82 2.44 18.78
C LEU A 115 0.97 1.36 19.86
N TYR A 116 1.70 0.30 19.53
CA TYR A 116 1.86 -0.85 20.40
C TYR A 116 2.55 -0.46 21.71
N ASN A 117 1.86 -0.72 22.82
CA ASN A 117 2.42 -0.50 24.16
C ASN A 117 3.32 -1.68 24.58
N GLY A 118 4.29 -2.01 23.72
CA GLY A 118 5.20 -3.14 23.85
C GLY A 118 6.32 -3.04 22.81
N ASP A 119 7.23 -4.01 22.83
CA ASP A 119 8.25 -4.11 21.79
C ASP A 119 7.79 -4.94 20.58
N LYS A 120 8.63 -4.98 19.54
CA LYS A 120 8.34 -5.74 18.33
C LYS A 120 8.18 -7.23 18.59
N ALA A 121 8.95 -7.81 19.52
CA ALA A 121 8.89 -9.24 19.78
C ALA A 121 7.55 -9.62 20.43
N GLN A 122 7.06 -8.78 21.34
CA GLN A 122 5.74 -8.93 21.94
C GLN A 122 4.63 -8.80 20.89
N MET A 123 4.70 -7.76 20.04
CA MET A 123 3.73 -7.59 18.95
C MET A 123 3.69 -8.80 18.01
N ASP A 124 4.85 -9.34 17.64
CA ASP A 124 4.96 -10.52 16.78
C ASP A 124 4.39 -11.79 17.47
N GLU A 125 4.57 -11.93 18.79
CA GLU A 125 3.97 -13.00 19.60
C GLU A 125 2.44 -12.87 19.62
N ASP A 126 1.90 -11.71 19.97
CA ASP A 126 0.46 -11.48 20.05
C ASP A 126 -0.24 -11.65 18.68
N LEU A 127 0.40 -11.21 17.59
CA LEU A 127 -0.09 -11.46 16.23
C LEU A 127 -0.07 -12.95 15.83
N SER A 128 0.79 -13.76 16.43
CA SER A 128 0.83 -15.20 16.16
C SER A 128 -0.38 -15.95 16.74
N HIS A 129 -1.10 -15.31 17.67
CA HIS A 129 -2.33 -15.80 18.29
C HIS A 129 -3.61 -15.22 17.63
N ALA A 130 -3.49 -14.59 16.46
CA ALA A 130 -4.61 -13.95 15.75
C ALA A 130 -5.82 -14.86 15.49
N ASP A 131 -5.61 -16.17 15.30
CA ASP A 131 -6.66 -17.15 15.03
C ASP A 131 -7.32 -17.71 16.31
N GLU A 132 -6.86 -17.29 17.49
CA GLU A 132 -7.48 -17.70 18.76
C GLU A 132 -8.84 -17.01 18.92
N THR A 133 -9.75 -17.66 19.67
CA THR A 133 -11.14 -17.17 19.84
C THR A 133 -11.20 -15.77 20.45
N ASP A 134 -10.17 -15.41 21.22
CA ASP A 134 -10.01 -14.12 21.89
C ASP A 134 -8.81 -13.33 21.33
N GLY A 135 -8.40 -13.58 20.07
CA GLY A 135 -7.29 -12.88 19.42
C GLY A 135 -7.56 -11.38 19.27
N GLU A 136 -6.93 -10.54 20.10
CA GLU A 136 -7.13 -9.08 20.07
C GLU A 136 -6.19 -8.36 19.09
N CYS A 137 -5.18 -9.04 18.56
CA CYS A 137 -4.22 -8.49 17.60
C CYS A 137 -4.18 -9.31 16.33
N TYR A 138 -4.45 -8.68 15.18
CA TYR A 138 -4.38 -9.36 13.88
C TYR A 138 -4.09 -8.39 12.75
N TRP A 139 -3.59 -8.93 11.64
CA TRP A 139 -3.52 -8.23 10.36
C TRP A 139 -4.68 -8.66 9.46
N THR A 140 -5.31 -7.71 8.76
CA THR A 140 -6.40 -8.02 7.84
C THR A 140 -6.48 -7.05 6.65
N GLU A 141 -7.19 -7.48 5.62
CA GLU A 141 -7.64 -6.65 4.50
C GLU A 141 -9.18 -6.50 4.60
N TRP A 142 -9.66 -5.27 4.68
CA TRP A 142 -11.09 -4.94 4.70
C TRP A 142 -11.60 -4.62 3.29
N GLU A 143 -12.87 -4.94 3.03
CA GLU A 143 -13.51 -4.67 1.73
C GLU A 143 -13.64 -3.17 1.42
N SER A 144 -13.77 -2.33 2.45
CA SER A 144 -13.98 -0.90 2.31
C SER A 144 -13.22 -0.08 3.35
N PHE A 145 -13.08 1.22 3.08
CA PHE A 145 -12.59 2.18 4.06
C PHE A 145 -13.58 2.40 5.21
N TYR A 146 -14.82 1.97 5.07
CA TYR A 146 -15.84 2.15 6.09
C TYR A 146 -15.84 0.99 7.08
N PHE A 147 -16.23 1.27 8.33
CA PHE A 147 -16.60 0.23 9.27
C PHE A 147 -17.81 -0.55 8.73
N SER A 148 -17.69 -1.87 8.70
CA SER A 148 -18.71 -2.82 8.25
C SER A 148 -19.40 -3.47 9.44
#